data_AF-A0A969GW51-F1
#
_entry.id   AF-A0A969GW51-F1
#
_cell.length_a   1.000
_cell.length_b   1.000
_cell.length_c   1.000
_cell.angle_alpha   90.00
_cell.angle_beta   90.00
_cell.angle_gamma   90.00
#
_symmetry.space_group_name_H-M   'P 1'
#
loop_
_entity.id
_entity.type
_entity.pdbx_description
1 polymer ?
#
loop_
_entity_poly.entity_id
_entity_poly.type
_entity_poly.pdbx_seq_one_letter_code
_entity_poly.pdbx_strand_id
1 'polypeptide(L)'
;YSSDIYAIGVTCLYLLTGKPPMEFDVDPRTGEICWQPYAQVSPHFTKVLNKMLKMAPIDRYQSADQVLRALDLEPYLDNLADCMTVKSSSSITAEAEPSAEPYLTPIERTAIEIRQWKARLHKKQNKPEWREASLVSSSCLS
;
A
#
# COMPACT_ATOMS: atom_id res chain seq x y z
N TYR A 1 -23.07 8.89 11.63
CA TYR A 1 -22.27 9.33 10.47
C TYR A 1 -22.42 8.42 9.27
N SER A 2 -21.97 7.15 9.30
CA SER A 2 -21.99 6.32 8.08
C SER A 2 -23.39 6.17 7.46
N SER A 3 -24.42 5.93 8.29
CA SER A 3 -25.84 5.93 7.86
C SER A 3 -26.27 7.25 7.22
N ASP A 4 -25.92 8.38 7.85
CA ASP A 4 -26.27 9.72 7.38
C ASP A 4 -25.57 10.04 6.05
N ILE A 5 -24.30 9.65 5.89
CA ILE A 5 -23.53 9.79 4.65
C ILE A 5 -24.18 9.00 3.52
N TYR A 6 -24.66 7.79 3.81
CA TYR A 6 -25.40 6.99 2.83
C TYR A 6 -26.74 7.66 2.47
N ALA A 7 -27.51 8.12 3.46
CA ALA A 7 -28.76 8.82 3.23
C ALA A 7 -28.56 10.07 2.36
N ILE A 8 -27.54 10.88 2.64
CA ILE A 8 -27.18 12.04 1.83
C ILE A 8 -26.76 11.61 0.41
N GLY A 9 -25.96 10.56 0.27
CA GLY A 9 -25.60 10.03 -1.06
C GLY A 9 -26.82 9.62 -1.88
N VAL A 10 -27.79 8.96 -1.24
CA VAL A 10 -29.06 8.59 -1.86
C VAL A 10 -29.91 9.83 -2.20
N THR A 11 -29.92 10.86 -1.34
CA THR A 11 -30.56 12.14 -1.64
C THR A 11 -29.91 12.82 -2.84
N CYS A 12 -28.58 12.89 -2.90
CA CYS A 12 -27.87 13.41 -4.06
C CYS A 12 -28.24 12.65 -5.33
N LEU A 13 -28.31 11.32 -5.25
CA LEU A 13 -28.72 10.48 -6.38
C LEU A 13 -30.15 10.82 -6.86
N TYR A 14 -31.09 10.98 -5.94
CA TYR A 14 -32.46 11.41 -6.28
C TYR A 14 -32.47 12.78 -6.95
N LEU A 15 -31.70 13.75 -6.44
CA LEU A 15 -31.63 15.09 -7.01
C LEU A 15 -31.02 15.11 -8.42
N LEU A 16 -30.05 14.23 -8.70
CA LEU A 16 -29.38 14.15 -10.00
C LEU A 16 -30.23 13.45 -11.07
N THR A 17 -31.06 12.50 -10.67
CA THR A 17 -31.76 11.60 -11.59
C THR A 17 -33.27 11.82 -11.63
N GLY A 18 -33.84 12.43 -10.60
CA GLY A 18 -35.28 12.51 -10.36
C GLY A 18 -35.93 11.17 -9.99
N LYS A 19 -35.13 10.10 -9.78
CA LYS A 19 -35.62 8.74 -9.58
C LYS A 19 -35.48 8.27 -8.14
N PRO A 20 -36.52 7.66 -7.55
CA PRO A 20 -36.43 7.09 -6.22
C PRO A 20 -35.46 5.89 -6.20
N PRO A 21 -34.85 5.58 -5.03
CA PRO A 21 -33.82 4.54 -4.92
C PRO A 21 -34.27 3.13 -5.34
N MET A 22 -35.58 2.87 -5.28
CA MET A 22 -36.18 1.57 -5.61
C MET A 22 -36.28 1.31 -7.12
N GLU A 23 -36.10 2.34 -7.96
CA GLU A 23 -36.14 2.22 -9.42
C GLU A 23 -34.78 1.86 -10.04
N PHE A 24 -33.71 1.86 -9.25
CA PHE A 24 -32.39 1.51 -9.74
C PHE A 24 -32.15 0.00 -9.63
N ASP A 25 -31.53 -0.56 -10.65
CA ASP A 25 -30.97 -1.89 -10.57
C ASP A 25 -29.85 -1.94 -9.53
N VAL A 26 -29.68 -3.11 -8.91
CA VAL A 26 -28.63 -3.37 -7.95
C VAL A 26 -27.74 -4.47 -8.50
N ASP A 27 -26.42 -4.27 -8.45
CA ASP A 27 -25.47 -5.31 -8.83
C ASP A 27 -25.61 -6.51 -7.87
N PRO A 28 -26.00 -7.70 -8.35
CA PRO A 28 -26.26 -8.85 -7.50
C PRO A 28 -25.00 -9.36 -6.77
N ARG A 29 -23.80 -9.01 -7.24
CA ARG A 29 -22.53 -9.44 -6.64
C ARG A 29 -22.07 -8.49 -5.54
N THR A 30 -22.26 -7.19 -5.72
CA THR A 30 -21.73 -6.17 -4.81
C THR A 30 -22.81 -5.55 -3.92
N GLY A 31 -24.08 -5.66 -4.30
CA GLY A 31 -25.20 -4.97 -3.65
C GLY A 31 -25.23 -3.47 -3.93
N GLU A 32 -24.41 -2.96 -4.87
CA GLU A 32 -24.29 -1.54 -5.16
C GLU A 32 -25.36 -1.08 -6.15
N ILE A 33 -25.83 0.15 -5.98
CA ILE A 33 -26.84 0.77 -6.84
C ILE A 33 -26.21 1.13 -8.20
N CYS A 34 -26.79 0.62 -9.28
CA CYS A 34 -26.34 0.88 -10.66
C CYS A 34 -26.89 2.22 -11.18
N TRP A 35 -26.40 3.34 -10.66
CA TRP A 35 -26.98 4.66 -10.96
C TRP A 35 -26.34 5.41 -12.15
N GLN A 36 -25.10 5.10 -12.49
CA GLN A 36 -24.30 5.85 -13.48
C GLN A 36 -24.94 5.99 -14.88
N PRO A 37 -25.74 5.03 -15.39
CA PRO A 37 -26.45 5.21 -16.66
C PRO A 37 -27.49 6.35 -16.65
N TYR A 38 -27.94 6.79 -15.48
CA TYR A 38 -29.05 7.75 -15.33
C TYR A 38 -28.60 9.19 -15.06
N ALA A 39 -27.31 9.42 -14.77
CA ALA A 39 -26.78 10.76 -14.52
C ALA A 39 -25.35 10.90 -15.06
N GLN A 40 -25.08 11.99 -15.78
CA GLN A 40 -23.74 12.36 -16.20
C GLN A 40 -23.17 13.37 -15.21
N VAL A 41 -22.07 13.00 -14.54
CA VAL A 41 -21.35 13.84 -13.58
C VAL A 41 -19.85 13.67 -13.80
N SER A 42 -19.03 14.52 -13.15
CA SER A 42 -17.58 14.42 -13.31
C SER A 42 -17.05 13.04 -12.84
N PRO A 43 -15.95 12.54 -13.43
CA PRO A 43 -15.34 11.27 -13.01
C PRO A 43 -14.94 11.27 -11.53
N HIS A 44 -14.53 12.43 -11.02
CA HIS A 44 -14.18 12.60 -9.62
C HIS A 44 -15.40 12.48 -8.71
N PHE A 45 -16.45 13.24 -9.00
CA PHE A 45 -17.70 13.17 -8.23
C PHE A 45 -18.33 11.78 -8.28
N THR A 46 -18.23 11.08 -9.41
CA THR A 46 -18.64 9.67 -9.53
C THR A 46 -17.95 8.78 -8.48
N LYS A 47 -16.64 8.94 -8.29
CA LYS A 47 -15.88 8.17 -7.28
C LYS A 47 -16.33 8.50 -5.86
N VAL A 48 -16.55 9.79 -5.58
CA VAL A 48 -17.02 10.25 -4.27
C VAL A 48 -18.40 9.66 -3.97
N LEU A 49 -19.34 9.80 -4.90
CA LEU A 49 -20.71 9.33 -4.74
C LEU A 49 -20.79 7.80 -4.63
N ASN A 50 -20.01 7.07 -5.44
CA ASN A 50 -19.90 5.61 -5.31
C ASN A 50 -19.40 5.19 -3.92
N LYS A 51 -18.45 5.92 -3.34
CA LYS A 51 -17.95 5.64 -2.00
C LYS A 51 -18.97 5.98 -0.91
N MET A 52 -19.78 7.02 -1.09
CA MET A 52 -20.89 7.33 -0.17
C MET A 52 -21.98 6.25 -0.19
N LEU A 53 -22.19 5.61 -1.34
CA LEU A 53 -23.24 4.61 -1.57
C LEU A 53 -22.81 3.16 -1.30
N LYS A 54 -21.59 2.91 -0.79
CA LYS A 54 -21.15 1.56 -0.44
C LYS A 54 -22.07 0.91 0.58
N MET A 55 -22.48 -0.33 0.31
CA MET A 55 -23.32 -1.13 1.21
C MET A 55 -22.68 -1.31 2.59
N ALA A 56 -21.45 -1.83 2.60
CA ALA A 56 -20.70 -2.05 3.82
C ALA A 56 -20.30 -0.69 4.45
N PRO A 57 -20.70 -0.40 5.71
CA PRO A 57 -20.34 0.85 6.39
C PRO A 57 -18.83 1.10 6.50
N ILE A 58 -18.03 0.03 6.52
CA ILE A 58 -16.56 0.09 6.61
C ILE A 58 -15.92 0.64 5.33
N ASP A 59 -16.55 0.41 4.18
CA ASP A 59 -16.05 0.87 2.88
C ASP A 59 -16.50 2.31 2.56
N ARG A 60 -17.44 2.86 3.34
CA ARG A 60 -17.89 4.25 3.27
C ARG A 60 -16.90 5.22 3.93
N TYR A 61 -17.12 6.50 3.67
CA TYR A 61 -16.48 7.56 4.45
C TYR A 61 -16.91 7.48 5.92
N GLN A 62 -15.94 7.67 6.82
CA GLN A 62 -16.15 7.54 8.26
C GLN A 62 -16.57 8.86 8.92
N SER A 63 -16.49 9.97 8.20
CA SER A 63 -16.90 11.31 8.66
C SER A 63 -17.28 12.21 7.50
N ALA A 64 -18.06 13.25 7.78
CA ALA A 64 -18.40 14.28 6.79
C ALA A 64 -17.15 15.01 6.28
N ASP A 65 -16.17 15.26 7.15
CA ASP A 65 -14.90 15.89 6.75
C ASP A 65 -14.15 15.08 5.69
N GLN A 66 -14.24 13.74 5.72
CA GLN A 66 -13.66 12.92 4.66
C GLN A 66 -14.38 13.10 3.32
N VAL A 67 -15.71 13.29 3.33
CA VAL A 67 -16.48 13.58 2.11
C VAL A 67 -16.09 14.95 1.56
N LEU A 68 -16.05 15.98 2.41
CA LEU A 68 -15.66 17.34 2.02
C LEU A 68 -14.26 17.38 1.41
N ARG A 69 -13.26 16.80 2.11
CA ARG A 69 -11.90 16.69 1.56
C ARG A 69 -11.85 15.92 0.24
N ALA A 70 -12.67 14.88 0.10
CA ALA A 70 -12.73 14.14 -1.15
C ALA A 70 -13.28 15.02 -2.28
N LEU A 71 -14.32 15.82 -2.03
CA LEU A 71 -14.88 16.75 -3.02
C LEU A 71 -13.87 17.83 -3.42
N ASP A 72 -13.15 18.43 -2.47
CA ASP A 72 -12.20 19.51 -2.71
C ASP A 72 -10.93 19.09 -3.49
N LEU A 73 -10.71 17.78 -3.66
CA LEU A 73 -9.49 17.26 -4.29
C LEU A 73 -9.50 17.39 -5.84
N GLU A 74 -10.65 17.65 -6.46
CA GLU A 74 -10.81 17.68 -7.93
C GLU A 74 -9.73 18.51 -8.67
N PRO A 75 -9.38 19.74 -8.25
CA PRO A 75 -8.40 20.59 -8.95
C PRO A 75 -6.95 20.07 -8.88
N TYR A 76 -6.66 19.14 -7.98
CA TYR A 76 -5.30 18.65 -7.72
C TYR A 76 -4.98 17.33 -8.41
N LEU A 77 -5.99 16.63 -8.92
CA LEU A 77 -5.81 15.29 -9.52
C LEU A 77 -4.93 15.32 -10.78
N ASP A 78 -5.09 16.33 -11.63
CA ASP A 78 -4.31 16.46 -12.86
C ASP A 78 -2.83 16.75 -12.55
N ASN A 79 -2.57 17.63 -11.58
CA ASN A 79 -1.21 18.00 -11.16
C ASN A 79 -0.46 16.85 -10.46
N LEU A 80 -1.17 15.96 -9.77
CA LEU A 80 -0.54 14.84 -9.05
C LEU A 80 -0.05 13.73 -9.99
N ALA A 81 -0.73 13.55 -11.14
CA ALA A 81 -0.35 12.54 -12.14
C ALA A 81 1.06 12.80 -12.70
N ASP A 82 1.43 14.08 -12.86
CA ASP A 82 2.75 14.48 -13.35
C ASP A 82 3.88 14.14 -12.37
N CYS A 83 3.61 14.17 -11.05
CA CYS A 83 4.62 13.82 -10.04
C CYS A 83 4.81 12.32 -9.86
N MET A 84 3.84 11.49 -10.26
CA MET A 84 3.89 10.02 -10.06
C MET A 84 4.39 9.25 -11.28
N THR A 85 4.61 9.90 -12.42
CA THR A 85 5.32 9.31 -13.56
C THR A 85 6.82 9.33 -13.32
N VAL A 86 7.29 8.46 -12.43
CA VAL A 86 8.69 8.03 -12.43
C VAL A 86 8.92 7.30 -13.75
N LYS A 87 9.36 8.03 -14.79
CA LYS A 87 10.07 7.40 -15.90
C LYS A 87 11.27 6.73 -15.25
N SER A 88 11.19 5.42 -15.09
CA SER A 88 12.35 4.58 -14.79
C SER A 88 13.35 4.81 -15.92
N SER A 89 14.24 5.78 -15.73
CA SER A 89 15.39 6.02 -16.58
C SER A 89 16.40 4.92 -16.29
N SER A 90 16.11 3.74 -16.81
CA SER A 90 17.09 2.68 -16.97
C SER A 90 18.04 3.07 -18.09
N SER A 91 19.05 3.87 -17.74
CA SER A 91 20.34 3.99 -18.43
C SER A 91 21.27 4.88 -17.61
N ILE A 92 21.91 4.31 -16.59
CA ILE A 92 23.19 4.86 -16.11
C ILE A 92 24.23 4.41 -17.12
N THR A 93 24.60 5.30 -18.04
CA THR A 93 25.82 5.18 -18.82
C THR A 93 26.97 5.60 -17.92
N ALA A 94 27.85 4.65 -17.63
CA ALA A 94 29.05 4.87 -16.85
C ALA A 94 30.05 5.73 -17.66
N GLU A 95 30.32 6.93 -17.17
CA GLU A 95 31.53 7.69 -17.49
C GLU A 95 32.37 7.85 -16.23
N ALA A 96 33.67 7.76 -16.44
CA ALA A 96 34.73 7.40 -15.50
C ALA A 96 35.03 8.44 -14.42
N GLU A 97 35.35 7.95 -13.21
CA GLU A 97 36.37 8.51 -12.30
C GLU A 97 36.93 7.37 -11.41
N PRO A 98 38.26 7.16 -11.35
CA PRO A 98 38.87 6.05 -10.62
C PRO A 98 39.19 6.48 -9.18
N SER A 99 38.24 6.30 -8.27
CA SER A 99 38.54 6.21 -6.84
C SER A 99 38.06 4.86 -6.33
N ALA A 100 39.02 4.07 -5.90
CA ALA A 100 38.83 2.69 -5.47
C ALA A 100 38.03 2.65 -4.17
N GLU A 101 36.70 2.57 -4.25
CA GLU A 101 35.79 1.74 -3.44
C GLU A 101 34.39 1.72 -4.12
N PRO A 102 33.71 0.57 -4.25
CA PRO A 102 32.37 0.53 -4.80
C PRO A 102 31.41 1.33 -3.94
N TYR A 103 30.85 2.44 -4.45
CA TYR A 103 29.83 3.19 -3.73
C TYR A 103 28.56 2.34 -3.62
N LEU A 104 28.25 1.89 -2.40
CA LEU A 104 27.05 1.13 -2.10
C LEU A 104 25.94 2.06 -1.63
N THR A 105 24.72 1.86 -2.15
CA THR A 105 23.53 2.56 -1.65
C THR A 105 23.26 2.18 -0.20
N PRO A 106 22.52 3.00 0.57
CA PRO A 106 22.14 2.66 1.94
C PRO A 106 21.40 1.30 2.06
N ILE A 107 20.59 0.95 1.05
CA ILE A 107 19.86 -0.32 1.00
C ILE A 107 20.82 -1.51 0.80
N GLU A 108 21.82 -1.36 -0.06
CA GLU A 108 22.80 -2.43 -0.30
C GLU A 108 23.72 -2.64 0.91
N ARG A 109 24.16 -1.56 1.58
CA ARG A 109 24.96 -1.64 2.81
C ARG A 109 24.22 -2.40 3.90
N THR A 110 22.99 -2.02 4.17
CA THR A 110 22.15 -2.70 5.17
C THR A 110 21.89 -4.16 4.79
N ALA A 111 21.64 -4.46 3.51
CA ALA A 111 21.49 -5.84 3.05
C ALA A 111 22.76 -6.69 3.26
N ILE A 112 23.94 -6.12 3.02
CA ILE A 112 25.23 -6.80 3.25
C ILE A 112 25.44 -7.07 4.74
N GLU A 113 25.21 -6.07 5.60
CA GLU A 113 25.34 -6.20 7.05
C GLU A 113 24.42 -7.32 7.60
N ILE A 114 23.17 -7.36 7.16
CA ILE A 114 22.21 -8.40 7.55
C ILE A 114 22.71 -9.80 7.15
N ARG A 115 23.21 -9.96 5.92
CA ARG A 115 23.76 -11.24 5.42
C ARG A 115 24.95 -11.69 6.25
N GLN A 116 25.89 -10.78 6.52
CA GLN A 116 27.07 -11.06 7.31
C GLN A 116 26.72 -11.46 8.75
N TRP A 117 25.76 -10.75 9.36
CA TRP A 117 25.28 -11.07 10.69
C TRP A 117 24.67 -12.48 10.76
N LYS A 118 23.78 -12.82 9.81
CA LYS A 118 23.18 -14.17 9.73
C LYS A 118 24.23 -15.27 9.56
N ALA A 119 25.25 -15.04 8.73
CA ALA A 119 26.34 -16.00 8.53
C ALA A 119 27.15 -16.25 9.83
N ARG A 120 27.42 -15.20 10.62
CA ARG A 120 28.09 -15.33 11.92
C ARG A 120 27.26 -16.13 12.92
N LEU A 121 25.94 -15.92 12.95
CA LEU A 121 25.05 -16.72 13.80
C LEU A 121 25.03 -18.18 13.39
N HIS A 122 24.86 -18.49 12.10
CA HIS A 122 24.91 -19.86 11.60
C HIS A 122 26.23 -20.55 11.96
N LYS A 123 27.37 -19.85 11.85
CA LYS A 123 28.69 -20.40 12.23
C LYS A 123 28.82 -20.66 13.73
N LYS A 124 28.24 -19.81 14.59
CA LYS A 124 28.21 -20.05 16.05
C LYS A 124 27.36 -21.26 16.40
N GLN A 125 26.22 -21.44 15.73
CA GLN A 125 25.30 -22.55 15.98
C GLN A 125 25.86 -23.89 15.47
N ASN A 126 26.70 -23.87 14.44
CA ASN A 126 27.30 -25.07 13.85
C ASN A 126 28.75 -25.36 14.31
N LYS A 127 29.19 -24.81 15.45
CA LYS A 127 30.54 -25.10 15.99
C LYS A 127 30.54 -26.45 16.72
N PRO A 128 31.29 -27.47 16.27
CA PRO A 128 31.33 -28.77 16.95
C PRO A 128 32.14 -28.71 18.26
N GLU A 129 31.57 -29.29 19.30
CA GLU A 129 32.00 -29.28 20.71
C GLU A 129 33.00 -30.42 21.01
N TRP A 130 34.24 -30.35 20.52
CA TRP A 130 35.27 -31.32 20.96
C TRP A 130 36.73 -30.83 21.00
N ARG A 131 37.02 -29.53 20.85
CA ARG A 131 38.41 -29.02 20.95
C ARG A 131 38.89 -28.67 22.38
N GLU A 132 38.45 -29.42 23.39
CA GLU A 132 39.00 -29.30 24.77
C GLU A 132 39.47 -30.63 25.39
N ALA A 133 39.34 -31.77 24.70
CA ALA A 133 39.88 -33.05 25.20
C ALA A 133 41.31 -33.31 24.67
N SER A 134 42.26 -32.47 25.06
CA SER A 134 43.68 -32.85 25.03
C SER A 134 44.35 -32.25 26.25
N LEU A 135 45.01 -33.10 27.03
CA LEU A 135 45.68 -32.88 28.32
C LEU A 135 44.88 -33.35 29.56
N VAL A 136 44.77 -34.66 29.76
CA VAL A 136 45.30 -35.34 30.98
C VAL A 136 45.68 -36.77 30.58
N SER A 137 46.99 -37.01 30.47
CA SER A 137 47.61 -38.33 30.44
C SER A 137 48.10 -38.67 31.85
N SER A 138 48.19 -39.96 32.19
CA SER A 138 48.82 -40.58 33.38
C SER A 138 47.84 -40.80 34.56
N SER A 139 47.69 -41.96 35.23
CA SER A 139 48.53 -43.17 35.35
C SER A 139 47.72 -44.39 35.85
N CYS A 140 48.12 -45.56 35.36
CA CYS A 140 48.26 -46.91 35.98
C CYS A 140 47.30 -47.42 37.08
N LEU A 141 46.58 -48.49 36.70
CA LEU A 141 46.59 -49.85 37.27
C LEU A 141 47.08 -50.02 38.73
N SER A 142 46.21 -50.56 39.60
CA SER A 142 46.39 -51.90 40.18
C SER A 142 45.09 -52.46 40.75
#